data_AF-A0A519RW80-F1
#
_entry.id   AF-A0A519RW80-F1
#
_cell.length_a   1.000
_cell.length_b   1.000
_cell.length_c   1.000
_cell.angle_alpha   90.00
_cell.angle_beta   90.00
_cell.angle_gamma   90.00
#
_symmetry.space_group_name_H-M   'P 1'
#
loop_
_entity.id
_entity.type
_entity.pdbx_description
1 polymer ?
#
loop_
_entity_poly.entity_id
_entity_poly.type
_entity_poly.pdbx_seq_one_letter_code
_entity_poly.pdbx_strand_id
1 'polypeptide(L)'
;FTGDVNINLRNLRGGGKQIGLQWRKVDALTQSLDGNYLHPNFFGTPLEVGGTFNLYRQTDAFLTIRPRLQVTYPMARAGRLTFFAEQRSSRLLLDSMGYVGVKDRNALPAYLDSEANSYGLAYAHTNLDDLYFPHRGSFVTVQGGAGTKTIRQNANISEALYSGVALRTTQYTFSARAERYWALGRQSVVLARLRGEGLFNQQLFLNDLFRLGGLNSLRGFSENQFYTNAYGVGTVEFRQFTGPEGYVFVFADQAVLQAYQSNLALGRSVDQPTGLGAGISFRTAAGLFQFVYSVGRSSFAGQQLGLSSSKIHFGLTSRF
;
A
#
# COMPACT_ATOMS: atom_id res chain seq x y z
N PHE A 1 -19.00 6.33 14.31
CA PHE A 1 -19.46 6.64 12.95
C PHE A 1 -18.33 6.43 11.97
N THR A 2 -18.59 5.68 10.91
CA THR A 2 -17.72 5.53 9.73
C THR A 2 -18.16 6.55 8.66
N GLY A 3 -17.31 6.83 7.69
CA GLY A 3 -17.63 7.78 6.62
C GLY A 3 -16.67 7.70 5.45
N ASP A 4 -17.17 7.96 4.24
CA ASP A 4 -16.39 8.09 3.01
C ASP A 4 -16.90 9.33 2.27
N VAL A 5 -16.00 10.26 1.97
CA VAL A 5 -16.27 11.46 1.19
C VAL A 5 -15.28 11.48 0.05
N ASN A 6 -15.80 11.60 -1.17
CA ASN A 6 -14.99 11.67 -2.36
C ASN A 6 -15.36 12.87 -3.23
N ILE A 7 -14.34 13.59 -3.71
CA ILE A 7 -14.46 14.68 -4.65
C ILE A 7 -13.43 14.42 -5.75
N ASN A 8 -13.89 14.29 -7.00
CA ASN A 8 -13.00 14.21 -8.16
C ASN A 8 -13.44 15.22 -9.22
N LEU A 9 -12.65 16.26 -9.40
CA LEU A 9 -12.88 17.33 -10.35
C LEU A 9 -11.91 17.16 -11.52
N ARG A 10 -12.46 16.90 -12.70
CA ARG A 10 -11.68 16.73 -13.94
C ARG A 10 -11.91 17.91 -14.88
N ASN A 11 -10.92 18.17 -15.72
CA ASN A 11 -10.96 19.22 -16.74
C ASN A 11 -11.28 20.61 -16.18
N LEU A 12 -10.66 20.97 -15.05
CA LEU A 12 -10.87 22.28 -14.43
C LEU A 12 -10.53 23.40 -15.43
N ARG A 13 -11.55 24.24 -15.74
CA ARG A 13 -11.48 25.34 -16.71
C ARG A 13 -11.01 24.89 -18.12
N GLY A 14 -11.30 23.66 -18.53
CA GLY A 14 -10.98 23.17 -19.88
C GLY A 14 -9.51 22.81 -20.13
N GLY A 15 -8.65 22.89 -19.11
CA GLY A 15 -7.20 22.67 -19.25
C GLY A 15 -6.73 21.25 -18.96
N GLY A 16 -7.61 20.26 -18.87
CA GLY A 16 -7.25 18.86 -18.53
C GLY A 16 -6.78 18.63 -17.09
N LYS A 17 -6.72 19.69 -16.27
CA LYS A 17 -6.34 19.65 -14.86
C LYS A 17 -7.30 18.79 -14.04
N GLN A 18 -6.76 18.07 -13.06
CA GLN A 18 -7.53 17.17 -12.20
C GLN A 18 -7.19 17.44 -10.74
N ILE A 19 -8.21 17.46 -9.88
CA ILE A 19 -8.09 17.49 -8.42
C ILE A 19 -8.94 16.34 -7.88
N GLY A 20 -8.34 15.49 -7.06
CA GLY A 20 -9.03 14.46 -6.31
C GLY A 20 -8.81 14.64 -4.81
N LEU A 21 -9.85 14.38 -4.03
CA LEU A 21 -9.83 14.33 -2.59
C LEU A 21 -10.69 13.16 -2.13
N GLN A 22 -10.13 12.28 -1.30
CA GLN A 22 -10.86 11.19 -0.68
C GLN A 22 -10.56 11.16 0.81
N TRP A 23 -11.61 11.28 1.62
CA TRP A 23 -11.54 11.10 3.06
C TRP A 23 -12.27 9.82 3.45
N ARG A 24 -11.62 8.94 4.20
CA ARG A 24 -12.22 7.70 4.70
C ARG A 24 -11.96 7.51 6.17
N LYS A 25 -13.01 7.12 6.89
CA LYS A 25 -12.99 6.71 8.28
C LYS A 25 -13.62 5.32 8.38
N VAL A 26 -12.76 4.30 8.45
CA VAL A 26 -13.16 2.88 8.38
C VAL A 26 -13.61 2.36 9.74
N ASP A 27 -13.05 2.88 10.83
CA ASP A 27 -13.45 2.59 12.20
C ASP A 27 -13.41 3.89 13.05
N ALA A 28 -13.60 3.79 14.37
CA ALA A 28 -13.63 4.98 15.23
C ALA A 28 -12.29 5.74 15.28
N LEU A 29 -11.16 5.05 15.07
CA LEU A 29 -9.80 5.46 15.44
C LEU A 29 -8.82 5.49 14.24
N THR A 30 -9.21 4.90 13.12
CA THR A 30 -8.47 4.86 11.85
C THR A 30 -9.09 5.84 10.85
N GLN A 31 -8.24 6.72 10.32
CA GLN A 31 -8.64 7.72 9.34
C GLN A 31 -7.60 7.83 8.23
N SER A 32 -8.06 8.02 7.01
CA SER A 32 -7.23 8.33 5.86
C SER A 32 -7.76 9.55 5.11
N LEU A 33 -6.85 10.37 4.62
CA LEU A 33 -7.14 11.47 3.71
C LEU A 33 -6.13 11.42 2.56
N ASP A 34 -6.65 11.16 1.38
CA ASP A 34 -5.90 11.08 0.13
C ASP A 34 -6.25 12.31 -0.72
N GLY A 35 -5.25 13.00 -1.22
CA GLY A 35 -5.40 14.14 -2.12
C GLY A 35 -4.49 13.98 -3.32
N ASN A 36 -4.95 14.36 -4.50
CA ASN A 36 -4.15 14.35 -5.72
C ASN A 36 -4.45 15.56 -6.59
N TYR A 37 -3.41 16.05 -7.25
CA TYR A 37 -3.48 17.09 -8.26
C TYR A 37 -2.68 16.65 -9.47
N LEU A 38 -3.23 16.89 -10.66
CA LEU A 38 -2.55 16.65 -11.93
C LEU A 38 -2.75 17.86 -12.85
N HIS A 39 -1.66 18.33 -13.41
CA HIS A 39 -1.63 19.40 -14.40
C HIS A 39 -0.93 18.88 -15.66
N PRO A 40 -1.69 18.51 -16.70
CA PRO A 40 -1.10 18.08 -17.96
C PRO A 40 -0.58 19.26 -18.76
N ASN A 41 0.32 19.00 -19.70
CA ASN A 41 0.86 19.97 -20.64
C ASN A 41 1.47 21.22 -19.97
N PHE A 42 2.26 21.01 -18.91
CA PHE A 42 2.80 22.09 -18.08
C PHE A 42 3.69 23.02 -18.92
N PHE A 43 3.37 24.32 -18.93
CA PHE A 43 4.02 25.34 -19.76
C PHE A 43 4.13 24.99 -21.26
N GLY A 44 3.14 24.29 -21.82
CA GLY A 44 3.12 23.93 -23.24
C GLY A 44 4.09 22.80 -23.62
N THR A 45 4.77 22.21 -22.64
CA THR A 45 5.56 20.98 -22.83
C THR A 45 4.65 19.76 -22.73
N PRO A 46 5.07 18.56 -23.21
CA PRO A 46 4.31 17.33 -22.96
C PRO A 46 4.39 16.84 -21.50
N LEU A 47 5.08 17.56 -20.61
CA LEU A 47 5.25 17.15 -19.22
C LEU A 47 3.97 17.33 -18.42
N GLU A 48 3.73 16.42 -17.51
CA GLU A 48 2.67 16.49 -16.53
C GLU A 48 3.27 16.75 -15.15
N VAL A 49 2.78 17.77 -14.45
CA VAL A 49 3.17 18.05 -13.07
C VAL A 49 2.05 17.61 -12.15
N GLY A 50 2.39 16.83 -11.13
CA GLY A 50 1.43 16.32 -10.19
C GLY A 50 1.89 16.44 -8.74
N GLY A 51 0.93 16.41 -7.84
CA GLY A 51 1.16 16.30 -6.40
C GLY A 51 0.21 15.29 -5.80
N THR A 52 0.69 14.45 -4.89
CA THR A 52 -0.16 13.57 -4.07
C THR A 52 0.09 13.84 -2.60
N PHE A 53 -0.95 13.64 -1.79
CA PHE A 53 -0.91 13.79 -0.35
C PHE A 53 -1.64 12.61 0.26
N ASN A 54 -1.00 11.92 1.20
CA ASN A 54 -1.64 10.89 2.01
C ASN A 54 -1.43 11.21 3.48
N LEU A 55 -2.53 11.29 4.23
CA LEU A 55 -2.54 11.29 5.68
C LEU A 55 -3.19 9.99 6.14
N TYR A 56 -2.51 9.27 7.02
CA TYR A 56 -2.99 8.02 7.60
C TYR A 56 -2.80 8.05 9.11
N ARG A 57 -3.90 7.97 9.85
CA ARG A 57 -3.91 7.81 11.30
C ARG A 57 -4.26 6.36 11.61
N GLN A 58 -3.40 5.69 12.37
CA GLN A 58 -3.71 4.40 12.96
C GLN A 58 -4.10 4.58 14.42
N THR A 59 -5.10 3.79 14.84
CA THR A 59 -5.58 3.66 16.20
C THR A 59 -4.47 3.75 17.24
N ASP A 60 -4.48 4.85 18.00
CA ASP A 60 -3.67 5.10 19.19
C ASP A 60 -2.22 4.66 19.06
N ALA A 61 -1.62 4.88 17.88
CA ALA A 61 -0.25 4.49 17.57
C ALA A 61 0.50 5.66 16.94
N PHE A 62 0.18 6.00 15.70
CA PHE A 62 0.88 7.05 14.97
C PHE A 62 0.04 7.67 13.85
N LEU A 63 0.47 8.86 13.45
CA LEU A 63 0.02 9.59 12.28
C LEU A 63 1.14 9.61 11.25
N THR A 64 0.85 9.22 10.01
CA THR A 64 1.77 9.34 8.87
C THR A 64 1.25 10.35 7.87
N ILE A 65 2.14 11.21 7.38
CA ILE A 65 1.87 12.20 6.35
C ILE A 65 2.88 11.99 5.21
N ARG A 66 2.39 11.91 3.97
CA ARG A 66 3.16 11.64 2.76
C ARG A 66 2.80 12.57 1.59
N PRO A 67 3.27 13.82 1.59
CA PRO A 67 3.28 14.64 0.39
C PRO A 67 4.32 14.12 -0.60
N ARG A 68 3.96 14.12 -1.88
CA ARG A 68 4.82 13.76 -2.99
C ARG A 68 4.57 14.71 -4.15
N LEU A 69 5.64 15.23 -4.72
CA LEU A 69 5.63 15.99 -5.96
C LEU A 69 6.23 15.14 -7.07
N GLN A 70 5.66 15.22 -8.26
CA GLN A 70 6.07 14.39 -9.37
C GLN A 70 6.00 15.13 -10.70
N VAL A 71 6.95 14.83 -11.57
CA VAL A 71 6.97 15.27 -12.97
C VAL A 71 6.98 14.03 -13.84
N THR A 72 5.98 13.89 -14.69
CA THR A 72 5.81 12.74 -15.58
C THR A 72 5.99 13.15 -17.03
N TYR A 73 6.83 12.41 -17.74
CA TYR A 73 6.95 12.44 -19.18
C TYR A 73 6.15 11.28 -19.80
N PRO A 74 5.05 11.56 -20.51
CA PRO A 74 4.32 10.54 -21.26
C PRO A 74 5.14 10.15 -22.49
N MET A 75 5.38 8.86 -22.64
CA MET A 75 6.11 8.26 -23.76
C MET A 75 5.16 7.60 -24.75
N ALA A 76 5.68 7.26 -25.92
CA ALA A 76 4.93 6.47 -26.90
C ALA A 76 4.44 5.14 -26.30
N ARG A 77 3.35 4.60 -26.87
CA ARG A 77 2.75 3.32 -26.46
C ARG A 77 2.32 3.29 -24.98
N ALA A 78 1.75 4.36 -24.46
CA ALA A 78 1.22 4.44 -23.09
C ALA A 78 2.27 4.15 -21.97
N GLY A 79 3.55 4.38 -22.26
CA GLY A 79 4.60 4.42 -21.26
C GLY A 79 4.61 5.76 -20.52
N ARG A 80 4.97 5.78 -19.25
CA ARG A 80 5.04 6.99 -18.41
C ARG A 80 6.28 6.91 -17.54
N LEU A 81 7.22 7.85 -17.74
CA LEU A 81 8.42 7.98 -16.93
C LEU A 81 8.22 9.14 -15.97
N THR A 82 8.40 8.91 -14.68
CA THR A 82 8.10 9.90 -13.63
C THR A 82 9.30 10.07 -12.73
N PHE A 83 9.73 11.32 -12.55
CA PHE A 83 10.58 11.70 -11.45
C PHE A 83 9.71 12.14 -10.28
N PHE A 84 10.11 11.80 -9.05
CA PHE A 84 9.37 12.23 -7.86
C PHE A 84 10.29 12.61 -6.71
N ALA A 85 9.77 13.51 -5.87
CA ALA A 85 10.28 13.84 -4.56
C ALA A 85 9.17 13.58 -3.53
N GLU A 86 9.45 12.80 -2.50
CA GLU A 86 8.49 12.41 -1.47
C GLU A 86 9.07 12.70 -0.08
N GLN A 87 8.20 13.15 0.83
CA GLN A 87 8.51 13.24 2.24
C GLN A 87 7.52 12.35 3.00
N ARG A 88 8.01 11.40 3.79
CA ARG A 88 7.22 10.58 4.70
C ARG A 88 7.55 10.98 6.13
N SER A 89 6.62 11.66 6.79
CA SER A 89 6.71 11.93 8.23
C SER A 89 5.80 10.98 8.99
N SER A 90 6.30 10.38 10.05
CA SER A 90 5.54 9.57 11.00
C SER A 90 5.72 10.15 12.39
N ARG A 91 4.62 10.37 13.11
CA ARG A 91 4.62 10.91 14.47
C ARG A 91 3.79 10.03 15.38
N LEU A 92 4.31 9.71 16.54
CA LEU A 92 3.61 9.08 17.64
C LEU A 92 2.46 9.97 18.09
N LEU A 93 1.34 9.35 18.43
CA LEU A 93 0.23 10.04 19.08
C LEU A 93 0.49 10.03 20.59
N LEU A 94 0.36 11.19 21.24
CA LEU A 94 0.70 11.39 22.66
C LEU A 94 -0.19 10.56 23.62
N ASP A 95 -1.39 10.19 23.16
CA ASP A 95 -2.36 9.34 23.84
C ASP A 95 -2.18 7.83 23.53
N SER A 96 -1.17 7.46 22.73
CA SER A 96 -0.92 6.06 22.39
C SER A 96 -0.51 5.22 23.60
N MET A 97 -1.02 3.98 23.69
CA MET A 97 -0.56 2.99 24.67
C MET A 97 0.96 2.72 24.57
N GLY A 98 1.58 3.10 23.46
CA GLY A 98 3.04 3.09 23.27
C GLY A 98 3.79 4.02 24.22
N TYR A 99 3.18 5.13 24.68
CA TYR A 99 3.79 6.02 25.67
C TYR A 99 3.74 5.49 27.10
N VAL A 100 2.64 4.82 27.47
CA VAL A 100 2.43 4.32 28.84
C VAL A 100 3.48 3.26 29.20
N GLY A 101 3.92 2.44 28.23
CA GLY A 101 4.96 1.42 28.44
C GLY A 101 6.42 1.90 28.37
N VAL A 102 6.70 3.15 27.98
CA VAL A 102 8.08 3.66 27.86
C VAL A 102 8.65 4.05 29.23
N LYS A 103 7.82 4.57 30.14
CA LYS A 103 8.24 4.92 31.50
C LYS A 103 8.72 3.71 32.31
N ASP A 104 8.16 2.53 32.03
CA ASP A 104 8.46 1.31 32.81
C ASP A 104 9.59 0.45 32.22
N ARG A 105 9.95 0.61 30.93
CA ARG A 105 10.82 -0.34 30.20
C ARG A 105 12.26 0.11 29.97
N ASN A 106 12.61 1.37 30.25
CA ASN A 106 13.93 1.96 29.97
C ASN A 106 14.49 1.58 28.57
N ALA A 107 13.61 1.52 27.57
CA ALA A 107 13.92 1.09 26.21
C ALA A 107 13.09 1.91 25.22
N LEU A 108 13.61 2.08 24.00
CA LEU A 108 12.89 2.79 22.95
C LEU A 108 11.59 2.04 22.58
N PRO A 109 10.49 2.76 22.34
CA PRO A 109 9.26 2.16 21.85
C PRO A 109 9.44 1.57 20.44
N ALA A 110 8.55 0.64 20.08
CA ALA A 110 8.58 -0.03 18.77
C ALA A 110 8.26 0.92 17.58
N TYR A 111 7.71 2.10 17.87
CA TYR A 111 7.41 3.17 16.92
C TYR A 111 8.16 4.43 17.36
N LEU A 112 8.71 5.21 16.42
CA LEU A 112 9.39 6.48 16.72
C LEU A 112 9.01 7.59 15.75
N ASP A 113 9.14 8.83 16.21
CA ASP A 113 9.01 10.00 15.35
C ASP A 113 10.11 10.00 14.30
N SER A 114 9.72 9.92 13.03
CA SER A 114 10.65 9.83 11.91
C SER A 114 10.20 10.68 10.74
N GLU A 115 11.17 11.13 9.96
CA GLU A 115 10.95 11.82 8.70
C GLU A 115 11.93 11.28 7.65
N ALA A 116 11.41 10.80 6.53
CA ALA A 116 12.20 10.35 5.41
C ALA A 116 11.93 11.21 4.19
N ASN A 117 12.97 11.86 3.66
CA ASN A 117 12.92 12.60 2.40
C ASN A 117 13.58 11.75 1.32
N SER A 118 12.85 11.42 0.26
CA SER A 118 13.31 10.54 -0.82
C SER A 118 13.08 11.14 -2.20
N TYR A 119 13.97 10.79 -3.11
CA TYR A 119 13.90 11.13 -4.53
C TYR A 119 13.99 9.86 -5.34
N GLY A 120 13.28 9.79 -6.46
CA GLY A 120 13.25 8.56 -7.22
C GLY A 120 12.69 8.70 -8.63
N LEU A 121 12.72 7.56 -9.31
CA LEU A 121 12.17 7.37 -10.64
C LEU A 121 11.11 6.27 -10.59
N ALA A 122 10.04 6.48 -11.35
CA ALA A 122 8.99 5.50 -11.56
C ALA A 122 8.72 5.34 -13.06
N TYR A 123 8.50 4.12 -13.49
CA TYR A 123 8.05 3.77 -14.82
C TYR A 123 6.71 3.05 -14.71
N ALA A 124 5.74 3.47 -15.52
CA ALA A 124 4.47 2.80 -15.65
C ALA A 124 4.16 2.53 -17.12
N HIS A 125 3.59 1.37 -17.40
CA HIS A 125 3.09 1.00 -18.72
C HIS A 125 1.78 0.26 -18.57
N THR A 126 0.75 0.73 -19.28
CA THR A 126 -0.59 0.16 -19.22
C THR A 126 -1.06 -0.14 -20.63
N ASN A 127 -1.35 -1.41 -20.87
CA ASN A 127 -1.92 -1.90 -22.11
C ASN A 127 -3.01 -2.91 -21.73
N LEU A 128 -4.13 -2.40 -21.20
CA LEU A 128 -5.30 -3.18 -20.81
C LEU A 128 -6.45 -2.81 -21.73
N ASP A 129 -7.33 -3.77 -22.02
CA ASP A 129 -8.55 -3.52 -22.78
C ASP A 129 -9.63 -2.78 -21.97
N ASP A 130 -9.69 -3.05 -20.67
CA ASP A 130 -10.50 -2.29 -19.70
C ASP A 130 -9.70 -2.08 -18.41
N LEU A 131 -9.75 -0.88 -17.83
CA LEU A 131 -8.98 -0.55 -16.64
C LEU A 131 -9.46 -1.31 -15.39
N TYR A 132 -10.74 -1.64 -15.33
CA TYR A 132 -11.36 -2.16 -14.12
C TYR A 132 -11.88 -3.60 -14.25
N PHE A 133 -12.26 -4.00 -15.46
CA PHE A 133 -12.66 -5.35 -15.84
C PHE A 133 -11.78 -5.89 -16.99
N PRO A 134 -10.44 -5.90 -16.83
CA PRO A 134 -9.54 -6.32 -17.90
C PRO A 134 -9.77 -7.80 -18.25
N HIS A 135 -9.88 -8.07 -19.55
CA HIS A 135 -9.90 -9.44 -20.08
C HIS A 135 -8.56 -9.81 -20.72
N ARG A 136 -7.83 -8.83 -21.24
CA ARG A 136 -6.53 -9.06 -21.88
C ARG A 136 -5.59 -7.89 -21.64
N GLY A 137 -4.29 -8.20 -21.73
CA GLY A 137 -3.24 -7.19 -21.73
C GLY A 137 -2.37 -7.23 -20.49
N SER A 138 -1.62 -6.15 -20.26
CA SER A 138 -0.64 -6.08 -19.18
C SER A 138 -0.56 -4.71 -18.54
N PHE A 139 -0.23 -4.73 -17.26
CA PHE A 139 0.05 -3.54 -16.45
C PHE A 139 1.37 -3.73 -15.74
N VAL A 140 2.29 -2.77 -15.87
CA VAL A 140 3.60 -2.81 -15.21
C VAL A 140 3.87 -1.46 -14.58
N THR A 141 4.28 -1.48 -13.32
CA THR A 141 4.81 -0.32 -12.60
C THR A 141 6.05 -0.73 -11.85
N VAL A 142 7.12 0.05 -11.98
CA VAL A 142 8.36 -0.11 -11.23
C VAL A 142 8.77 1.25 -10.72
N GLN A 143 9.18 1.36 -9.47
CA GLN A 143 9.80 2.57 -8.96
C GLN A 143 10.92 2.26 -7.99
N GLY A 144 11.92 3.13 -7.98
CA GLY A 144 13.04 3.09 -7.06
C GLY A 144 13.30 4.50 -6.53
N GLY A 145 13.72 4.57 -5.27
CA GLY A 145 14.05 5.85 -4.64
C GLY A 145 15.15 5.69 -3.60
N ALA A 146 15.86 6.78 -3.39
CA ALA A 146 16.91 6.91 -2.37
C ALA A 146 16.69 8.22 -1.62
N GLY A 147 17.05 8.22 -0.33
CA GLY A 147 16.73 9.33 0.54
C GLY A 147 17.45 9.30 1.87
N THR A 148 17.13 10.29 2.70
CA THR A 148 17.62 10.38 4.08
C THR A 148 16.44 10.27 5.03
N LYS A 149 16.56 9.38 5.99
CA LYS A 149 15.70 9.29 7.16
C LYS A 149 16.33 10.01 8.33
N THR A 150 15.55 10.81 9.02
CA THR A 150 15.90 11.49 10.27
C THR A 150 14.93 11.08 11.36
N ILE A 151 15.43 10.60 12.48
CA ILE A 151 14.65 10.30 13.69
C ILE A 151 14.60 11.59 14.51
N ARG A 152 13.39 12.02 14.85
CA ARG A 152 13.20 13.18 15.72
C ARG A 152 13.12 12.70 17.16
N GLN A 153 13.97 13.26 18.01
CA GLN A 153 13.89 12.99 19.44
C GLN A 153 12.58 13.57 19.97
N ASN A 154 11.91 12.77 20.79
CA ASN A 154 10.63 13.16 21.36
C ASN A 154 10.86 13.64 22.80
N ALA A 155 10.35 14.83 23.14
CA ALA A 155 10.57 15.44 24.46
C ALA A 155 10.03 14.60 25.64
N ASN A 156 9.09 13.68 25.37
CA ASN A 156 8.52 12.79 26.39
C ASN A 156 9.30 11.47 26.56
N ILE A 157 10.38 11.25 25.81
CA ILE A 157 11.27 10.09 25.90
C ILE A 157 12.64 10.58 26.36
N SER A 158 13.25 9.90 27.34
CA SER A 158 14.57 10.26 27.85
C SER A 158 15.61 10.30 26.72
N GLU A 159 16.37 11.39 26.63
CA GLU A 159 17.42 11.58 25.62
C GLU A 159 18.47 10.47 25.66
N ALA A 160 18.74 9.94 26.86
CA ALA A 160 19.68 8.83 27.07
C ALA A 160 19.28 7.57 26.26
N LEU A 161 17.99 7.34 26.00
CA LEU A 161 17.53 6.19 25.22
C LEU A 161 17.85 6.31 23.73
N TYR A 162 18.14 7.51 23.24
CA TYR A 162 18.60 7.75 21.88
C TYR A 162 20.12 7.62 21.74
N SER A 163 20.87 7.52 22.85
CA SER A 163 22.31 7.31 22.80
C SER A 163 22.63 5.98 22.10
N GLY A 164 23.39 6.04 21.00
CA GLY A 164 23.69 4.87 20.16
C GLY A 164 22.74 4.63 18.99
N VAL A 165 21.65 5.40 18.85
CA VAL A 165 20.80 5.35 17.65
C VAL A 165 21.32 6.31 16.59
N ALA A 166 21.53 5.81 15.38
CA ALA A 166 21.84 6.65 14.23
C ALA A 166 20.61 7.51 13.88
N LEU A 167 20.61 8.76 14.33
CA LEU A 167 19.48 9.69 14.11
C LEU A 167 19.29 10.08 12.65
N ARG A 168 20.33 9.97 11.83
CA ARG A 168 20.28 10.28 10.39
C ARG A 168 20.84 9.10 9.61
N THR A 169 20.04 8.48 8.77
CA THR A 169 20.41 7.27 8.02
C THR A 169 19.94 7.34 6.57
N THR A 170 20.65 6.65 5.68
CA THR A 170 20.24 6.53 4.27
C THR A 170 19.14 5.49 4.12
N GLN A 171 18.11 5.81 3.35
CA GLN A 171 16.97 4.93 3.08
C GLN A 171 16.83 4.69 1.58
N TYR A 172 16.64 3.42 1.21
CA TYR A 172 16.32 3.01 -0.16
C TYR A 172 14.94 2.36 -0.20
N THR A 173 14.17 2.69 -1.23
CA THR A 173 12.83 2.16 -1.46
C THR A 173 12.72 1.58 -2.86
N PHE A 174 12.08 0.44 -2.99
CA PHE A 174 11.78 -0.21 -4.26
C PHE A 174 10.34 -0.70 -4.25
N SER A 175 9.63 -0.54 -5.37
CA SER A 175 8.36 -1.23 -5.57
C SER A 175 8.19 -1.64 -7.02
N ALA A 176 7.68 -2.85 -7.23
CA ALA A 176 7.33 -3.36 -8.54
C ALA A 176 5.96 -4.04 -8.49
N ARG A 177 5.19 -3.88 -9.57
CA ARG A 177 3.96 -4.62 -9.82
C ARG A 177 3.88 -4.92 -11.31
N ALA A 178 3.60 -6.17 -11.63
CA ALA A 178 3.39 -6.64 -12.99
C ALA A 178 2.14 -7.51 -13.01
N GLU A 179 1.29 -7.28 -13.99
CA GLU A 179 0.04 -8.01 -14.18
C GLU A 179 -0.09 -8.41 -15.64
N ARG A 180 -0.61 -9.60 -15.87
CA ARG A 180 -0.92 -10.11 -17.18
C ARG A 180 -2.27 -10.81 -17.16
N TYR A 181 -3.09 -10.46 -18.14
CA TYR A 181 -4.43 -10.99 -18.34
C TYR A 181 -4.49 -11.76 -19.66
N TRP A 182 -4.99 -13.00 -19.59
CA TRP A 182 -5.23 -13.84 -20.75
C TRP A 182 -6.69 -14.25 -20.79
N ALA A 183 -7.38 -13.90 -21.88
CA ALA A 183 -8.71 -14.43 -22.17
C ALA A 183 -8.57 -15.88 -22.68
N LEU A 184 -9.06 -16.84 -21.91
CA LEU A 184 -9.13 -18.26 -22.30
C LEU A 184 -10.39 -18.59 -23.11
N GLY A 185 -11.39 -17.71 -23.04
CA GLY A 185 -12.64 -17.82 -23.77
C GLY A 185 -13.37 -16.48 -23.76
N ARG A 186 -14.67 -16.49 -24.09
CA ARG A 186 -15.48 -15.26 -24.11
C ARG A 186 -15.72 -14.64 -22.73
N GLN A 187 -15.69 -15.46 -21.68
CA GLN A 187 -16.03 -15.06 -20.32
C GLN A 187 -14.99 -15.55 -19.29
N SER A 188 -13.93 -16.23 -19.72
CA SER A 188 -12.95 -16.81 -18.81
C SER A 188 -11.61 -16.12 -18.98
N VAL A 189 -11.03 -15.65 -17.87
CA VAL A 189 -9.78 -14.88 -17.85
C VAL A 189 -8.87 -15.43 -16.76
N VAL A 190 -7.60 -15.62 -17.09
CA VAL A 190 -6.56 -15.87 -16.11
C VAL A 190 -5.77 -14.58 -15.89
N LEU A 191 -5.60 -14.21 -14.62
CA LEU A 191 -4.70 -13.17 -14.16
C LEU A 191 -3.49 -13.83 -13.51
N ALA A 192 -2.29 -13.44 -13.95
CA ALA A 192 -1.08 -13.58 -13.15
C ALA A 192 -0.61 -12.19 -12.71
N ARG A 193 -0.41 -12.02 -11.41
CA ARG A 193 0.08 -10.78 -10.79
C ARG A 193 1.31 -11.08 -9.96
N LEU A 194 2.32 -10.23 -10.07
CA LEU A 194 3.47 -10.17 -9.19
C LEU A 194 3.52 -8.77 -8.58
N ARG A 195 3.70 -8.69 -7.27
CA ARG A 195 3.90 -7.44 -6.52
C ARG A 195 5.08 -7.63 -5.58
N GLY A 196 5.95 -6.64 -5.46
CA GLY A 196 6.99 -6.65 -4.44
C GLY A 196 7.37 -5.24 -4.03
N GLU A 197 7.68 -5.07 -2.76
CA GLU A 197 8.16 -3.80 -2.20
C GLU A 197 9.33 -4.07 -1.27
N GLY A 198 10.26 -3.11 -1.20
CA GLY A 198 11.47 -3.17 -0.40
C GLY A 198 11.79 -1.82 0.22
N LEU A 199 12.16 -1.84 1.49
CA LEU A 199 12.56 -0.73 2.31
C LEU A 199 13.84 -1.11 3.05
N PHE A 200 14.94 -0.46 2.70
CA PHE A 200 16.25 -0.76 3.25
C PHE A 200 16.80 0.47 3.95
N ASN A 201 17.06 0.34 5.25
CA ASN A 201 17.64 1.36 6.11
C ASN A 201 18.33 0.64 7.28
N GLN A 202 19.35 1.26 7.86
CA GLN A 202 20.07 0.70 9.01
C GLN A 202 19.24 0.70 10.30
N GLN A 203 18.28 1.62 10.42
CA GLN A 203 17.44 1.84 11.59
C GLN A 203 15.95 1.84 11.20
N LEU A 204 15.31 0.66 11.27
CA LEU A 204 13.88 0.50 10.97
C LEU A 204 13.07 0.37 12.26
N PHE A 205 11.91 1.04 12.29
CA PHE A 205 10.87 0.94 13.33
C PHE A 205 9.57 0.42 12.72
N LEU A 206 8.63 -0.05 13.55
CA LEU A 206 7.40 -0.68 13.07
C LEU A 206 6.52 0.27 12.24
N ASN A 207 6.58 1.57 12.52
CA ASN A 207 5.87 2.60 11.75
C ASN A 207 6.52 2.89 10.39
N ASP A 208 7.73 2.38 10.12
CA ASP A 208 8.36 2.44 8.80
C ASP A 208 7.94 1.26 7.92
N LEU A 209 7.76 0.08 8.52
CA LEU A 209 7.51 -1.18 7.85
C LEU A 209 6.21 -1.18 7.03
N PHE A 210 6.22 -1.92 5.93
CA PHE A 210 5.02 -2.27 5.18
C PHE A 210 4.15 -3.22 5.99
N ARG A 211 2.88 -3.28 5.61
CA ARG A 211 1.87 -4.11 6.24
C ARG A 211 1.17 -4.95 5.20
N LEU A 212 1.11 -6.25 5.47
CA LEU A 212 0.46 -7.22 4.61
C LEU A 212 -0.62 -7.97 5.37
N GLY A 213 -1.53 -8.56 4.59
CA GLY A 213 -2.76 -9.19 5.05
C GLY A 213 -3.98 -8.37 4.64
N GLY A 214 -5.11 -9.05 4.40
CA GLY A 214 -6.36 -8.43 3.99
C GLY A 214 -6.62 -8.48 2.49
N LEU A 215 -7.67 -7.76 2.05
CA LEU A 215 -8.23 -7.90 0.69
C LEU A 215 -7.28 -7.44 -0.42
N ASN A 216 -6.53 -6.36 -0.15
CA ASN A 216 -5.73 -5.65 -1.16
C ASN A 216 -4.24 -6.02 -1.17
N SER A 217 -3.81 -6.95 -0.30
CA SER A 217 -2.41 -7.35 -0.20
C SER A 217 -2.23 -8.86 -0.26
N LEU A 218 -2.60 -9.57 0.80
CA LEU A 218 -2.43 -11.02 0.95
C LEU A 218 -3.69 -11.61 1.59
N ARG A 219 -4.52 -12.25 0.76
CA ARG A 219 -5.82 -12.81 1.19
C ARG A 219 -5.60 -14.08 2.02
N GLY A 220 -6.58 -14.43 2.87
CA GLY A 220 -6.46 -15.51 3.87
C GLY A 220 -5.90 -15.07 5.23
N PHE A 221 -5.54 -13.79 5.38
CA PHE A 221 -4.99 -13.20 6.60
C PHE A 221 -5.73 -11.92 6.96
N SER A 222 -5.71 -11.54 8.23
CA SER A 222 -6.36 -10.31 8.71
C SER A 222 -5.63 -9.07 8.18
N GLU A 223 -6.33 -7.93 8.08
CA GLU A 223 -5.73 -6.66 7.65
C GLU A 223 -4.51 -6.31 8.51
N ASN A 224 -3.41 -5.92 7.85
CA ASN A 224 -2.15 -5.51 8.49
C ASN A 224 -1.50 -6.54 9.45
N GLN A 225 -1.76 -7.84 9.27
CA GLN A 225 -1.25 -8.90 10.13
C GLN A 225 0.28 -9.03 10.12
N PHE A 226 0.97 -8.74 9.01
CA PHE A 226 2.42 -8.89 8.91
C PHE A 226 3.12 -7.55 8.74
N TYR A 227 4.05 -7.25 9.64
CA TYR A 227 5.01 -6.16 9.47
C TYR A 227 6.22 -6.64 8.68
N THR A 228 6.60 -5.92 7.64
CA THR A 228 7.73 -6.31 6.79
C THR A 228 8.46 -5.14 6.17
N ASN A 229 9.78 -5.24 6.03
CA ASN A 229 10.56 -4.26 5.26
C ASN A 229 10.72 -4.67 3.80
N ALA A 230 10.50 -5.94 3.45
CA ALA A 230 10.63 -6.41 2.09
C ALA A 230 9.76 -7.65 1.86
N TYR A 231 9.04 -7.67 0.75
CA TYR A 231 8.20 -8.80 0.37
C TYR A 231 8.04 -8.93 -1.14
N GLY A 232 7.68 -10.13 -1.57
CA GLY A 232 7.12 -10.43 -2.87
C GLY A 232 5.85 -11.26 -2.71
N VAL A 233 4.80 -10.93 -3.45
CA VAL A 233 3.53 -11.67 -3.52
C VAL A 233 3.25 -11.98 -4.99
N GLY A 234 3.12 -13.27 -5.28
CA GLY A 234 2.59 -13.77 -6.53
C GLY A 234 1.14 -14.21 -6.38
N THR A 235 0.31 -13.83 -7.32
CA THR A 235 -1.11 -14.15 -7.37
C THR A 235 -1.45 -14.76 -8.71
N VAL A 236 -2.15 -15.88 -8.70
CA VAL A 236 -2.85 -16.43 -9.87
C VAL A 236 -4.34 -16.41 -9.56
N GLU A 237 -5.13 -15.88 -10.48
CA GLU A 237 -6.58 -15.77 -10.31
C GLU A 237 -7.28 -16.19 -11.61
N PHE A 238 -8.19 -17.15 -11.50
CA PHE A 238 -9.08 -17.54 -12.58
C PHE A 238 -10.43 -16.85 -12.38
N ARG A 239 -10.87 -16.08 -13.38
CA ARG A 239 -12.07 -15.26 -13.37
C ARG A 239 -13.06 -15.78 -14.40
N GLN A 240 -14.29 -16.00 -13.96
CA GLN A 240 -15.43 -16.28 -14.82
C GLN A 240 -16.40 -15.09 -14.78
N PHE A 241 -16.45 -14.34 -15.88
CA PHE A 241 -17.33 -13.21 -16.07
C PHE A 241 -18.78 -13.66 -16.23
N THR A 242 -19.66 -13.10 -15.41
CA THR A 242 -21.11 -13.32 -15.45
C THR A 242 -21.82 -12.19 -16.20
N GLY A 243 -21.11 -11.10 -16.49
CA GLY A 243 -21.54 -9.98 -17.32
C GLY A 243 -20.37 -9.03 -17.59
N PRO A 244 -20.60 -7.88 -18.25
CA PRO A 244 -19.54 -6.91 -18.55
C PRO A 244 -18.90 -6.30 -17.29
N GLU A 245 -19.63 -6.30 -16.18
CA GLU A 245 -19.25 -5.61 -14.95
C GLU A 245 -19.33 -6.49 -13.69
N GLY A 246 -19.18 -7.80 -13.88
CA GLY A 246 -19.29 -8.77 -12.81
C GLY A 246 -18.57 -10.07 -13.16
N TYR A 247 -17.83 -10.62 -12.19
CA TYR A 247 -17.20 -11.92 -12.31
C TYR A 247 -17.10 -12.63 -10.96
N VAL A 248 -17.10 -13.95 -11.02
CA VAL A 248 -16.71 -14.82 -9.91
C VAL A 248 -15.28 -15.29 -10.15
N PHE A 249 -14.53 -15.58 -9.09
CA PHE A 249 -13.13 -15.96 -9.24
C PHE A 249 -12.66 -16.92 -8.16
N VAL A 250 -11.62 -17.67 -8.49
CA VAL A 250 -10.80 -18.44 -7.54
C VAL A 250 -9.37 -17.95 -7.67
N PHE A 251 -8.63 -17.94 -6.56
CA PHE A 251 -7.27 -17.43 -6.55
C PHE A 251 -6.34 -18.25 -5.65
N ALA A 252 -5.05 -18.12 -5.94
CA ALA A 252 -3.95 -18.52 -5.10
C ALA A 252 -2.95 -17.37 -4.98
N ASP A 253 -2.66 -16.97 -3.74
CA ASP A 253 -1.63 -16.00 -3.37
C ASP A 253 -0.48 -16.74 -2.68
N GLN A 254 0.75 -16.47 -3.10
CA GLN A 254 1.98 -16.95 -2.45
C GLN A 254 2.88 -15.75 -2.18
N ALA A 255 3.22 -15.55 -0.91
CA ALA A 255 4.14 -14.50 -0.48
C ALA A 255 5.48 -15.08 -0.02
N VAL A 256 6.53 -14.28 -0.14
CA VAL A 256 7.79 -14.43 0.59
C VAL A 256 8.07 -13.08 1.22
N LEU A 257 8.23 -13.04 2.54
CA LEU A 257 8.40 -11.79 3.27
C LEU A 257 9.38 -11.92 4.42
N GLN A 258 10.01 -10.81 4.80
CA GLN A 258 10.75 -10.71 6.04
C GLN A 258 9.80 -10.24 7.15
N ALA A 259 9.33 -11.15 7.99
CA ALA A 259 8.38 -10.87 9.06
C ALA A 259 9.08 -10.27 10.29
N TYR A 260 8.51 -9.21 10.83
CA TYR A 260 8.93 -8.61 12.10
C TYR A 260 7.87 -8.82 13.16
N GLN A 261 8.32 -9.10 14.38
CA GLN A 261 7.43 -9.15 15.54
C GLN A 261 7.03 -7.74 15.99
N SER A 262 5.97 -7.64 16.78
CA SER A 262 5.48 -6.38 17.36
C SER A 262 6.47 -5.70 18.32
N ASN A 263 7.53 -6.40 18.71
CA ASN A 263 8.72 -5.82 19.30
C ASN A 263 9.92 -6.21 18.44
N LEU A 264 10.55 -5.21 17.82
CA LEU A 264 11.70 -5.39 16.93
C LEU A 264 12.89 -6.06 17.61
N ALA A 265 13.03 -5.93 18.94
CA ALA A 265 14.08 -6.58 19.72
C ALA A 265 13.91 -8.10 19.79
N LEU A 266 12.71 -8.63 19.56
CA LEU A 266 12.44 -10.07 19.56
C LEU A 266 12.92 -10.73 18.23
N GLY A 267 13.23 -9.93 17.22
CA GLY A 267 13.88 -10.36 15.99
C GLY A 267 12.97 -10.37 14.75
N ARG A 268 13.50 -10.93 13.67
CA ARG A 268 12.85 -11.06 12.36
C ARG A 268 13.11 -12.44 11.78
N SER A 269 12.17 -12.97 11.03
CA SER A 269 12.34 -14.25 10.32
C SER A 269 11.74 -14.18 8.93
N VAL A 270 12.21 -15.04 8.03
CA VAL A 270 11.60 -15.18 6.70
C VAL A 270 10.37 -16.06 6.84
N ASP A 271 9.27 -15.65 6.22
CA ASP A 271 8.04 -16.43 6.15
C ASP A 271 7.57 -16.55 4.70
N GLN A 272 6.80 -17.60 4.43
CA GLN A 272 6.26 -17.89 3.10
C GLN A 272 4.74 -18.10 3.13
N PRO A 273 3.94 -17.07 3.48
CA PRO A 273 2.50 -17.23 3.58
C PRO A 273 1.85 -17.66 2.27
N THR A 274 0.89 -18.59 2.35
CA THR A 274 0.04 -18.99 1.22
C THR A 274 -1.41 -18.63 1.54
N GLY A 275 -2.13 -18.04 0.59
CA GLY A 275 -3.57 -17.74 0.68
C GLY A 275 -4.33 -18.38 -0.47
N LEU A 276 -5.43 -19.06 -0.19
CA LEU A 276 -6.30 -19.70 -1.19
C LEU A 276 -7.74 -19.27 -0.96
N GLY A 277 -8.51 -19.08 -2.02
CA GLY A 277 -9.91 -18.74 -1.83
C GLY A 277 -10.69 -18.52 -3.11
N ALA A 278 -11.93 -18.08 -2.92
CA ALA A 278 -12.86 -17.74 -3.98
C ALA A 278 -13.63 -16.47 -3.61
N GLY A 279 -14.15 -15.79 -4.61
CA GLY A 279 -14.88 -14.55 -4.39
C GLY A 279 -15.69 -14.11 -5.59
N ILE A 280 -16.37 -12.99 -5.40
CA ILE A 280 -17.16 -12.30 -6.41
C ILE A 280 -16.76 -10.83 -6.44
N SER A 281 -16.82 -10.24 -7.63
CA SER A 281 -16.45 -8.85 -7.89
C SER A 281 -17.45 -8.27 -8.87
N PHE A 282 -18.12 -7.18 -8.51
CA PHE A 282 -19.14 -6.56 -9.38
C PHE A 282 -19.25 -5.05 -9.14
N ARG A 283 -19.76 -4.34 -10.15
CA ARG A 283 -20.01 -2.90 -10.04
C ARG A 283 -21.27 -2.64 -9.21
N THR A 284 -21.16 -1.65 -8.32
CA THR A 284 -22.28 -1.01 -7.61
C THR A 284 -22.28 0.48 -7.90
N ALA A 285 -23.34 1.20 -7.52
CA ALA A 285 -23.42 2.66 -7.67
C ALA A 285 -22.27 3.39 -6.91
N ALA A 286 -21.76 2.80 -5.84
CA ALA A 286 -20.71 3.39 -5.02
C ALA A 286 -19.28 3.00 -5.47
N GLY A 287 -19.13 2.03 -6.37
CA GLY A 287 -17.82 1.55 -6.85
C GLY A 287 -17.78 0.05 -7.13
N LEU A 288 -16.56 -0.50 -7.24
CA LEU A 288 -16.35 -1.95 -7.39
C LEU A 288 -16.43 -2.61 -6.01
N PHE A 289 -17.45 -3.44 -5.82
CA PHE A 289 -17.59 -4.24 -4.61
C PHE A 289 -16.93 -5.61 -4.81
N GLN A 290 -16.23 -6.06 -3.79
CA GLN A 290 -15.60 -7.38 -3.75
C GLN A 290 -15.96 -8.09 -2.45
N PHE A 291 -16.24 -9.38 -2.57
CA PHE A 291 -16.45 -10.29 -1.45
C PHE A 291 -15.61 -11.55 -1.68
N VAL A 292 -14.81 -11.94 -0.69
CA VAL A 292 -13.85 -13.02 -0.79
C VAL A 292 -13.90 -13.89 0.46
N TYR A 293 -14.03 -15.20 0.26
CA TYR A 293 -13.81 -16.21 1.28
C TYR A 293 -12.46 -16.87 1.03
N SER A 294 -11.62 -16.94 2.06
CA SER A 294 -10.24 -17.39 1.92
C SER A 294 -9.70 -18.08 3.15
N VAL A 295 -8.73 -18.95 2.97
CA VAL A 295 -7.93 -19.59 4.02
C VAL A 295 -6.46 -19.27 3.79
N GLY A 296 -5.67 -19.24 4.85
CA GLY A 296 -4.24 -18.94 4.77
C GLY A 296 -3.39 -19.88 5.62
N ARG A 297 -2.12 -20.04 5.25
CA ARG A 297 -1.09 -20.69 6.07
C ARG A 297 0.15 -19.83 6.17
N SER A 298 0.67 -19.69 7.37
CA SER A 298 1.90 -18.97 7.69
C SER A 298 2.55 -19.62 8.90
N SER A 299 3.83 -19.94 8.78
CA SER A 299 4.59 -20.50 9.90
C SER A 299 4.85 -19.42 10.95
N PHE A 300 5.13 -18.19 10.52
CA PHE A 300 5.34 -17.05 11.43
C PHE A 300 4.09 -16.71 12.25
N ALA A 301 2.91 -16.73 11.63
CA ALA A 301 1.65 -16.46 12.31
C ALA A 301 1.08 -17.67 13.06
N GLY A 302 1.73 -18.83 13.01
CA GLY A 302 1.21 -20.08 13.59
C GLY A 302 -0.12 -20.54 12.97
N GLN A 303 -0.39 -20.14 11.73
CA GLN A 303 -1.66 -20.41 11.05
C GLN A 303 -1.50 -21.59 10.08
N GLN A 304 -2.29 -22.64 10.26
CA GLN A 304 -2.36 -23.77 9.34
C GLN A 304 -3.49 -23.58 8.32
N LEU A 305 -3.39 -24.25 7.17
CA LEU A 305 -4.47 -24.30 6.19
C LEU A 305 -5.64 -25.10 6.78
N GLY A 306 -6.77 -24.44 7.00
CA GLY A 306 -7.98 -25.09 7.50
C GLY A 306 -9.16 -24.14 7.49
N LEU A 307 -10.38 -24.70 7.52
CA LEU A 307 -11.61 -23.91 7.56
C LEU A 307 -11.72 -23.08 8.85
N SER A 308 -11.07 -23.52 9.94
CA SER A 308 -10.96 -22.78 11.20
C SER A 308 -10.16 -21.49 11.09
N SER A 309 -9.25 -21.39 10.12
CA SER A 309 -8.47 -20.17 9.84
C SER A 309 -9.09 -19.33 8.71
N SER A 310 -10.32 -19.66 8.29
CA SER A 310 -10.99 -18.94 7.22
C SER A 310 -11.26 -17.47 7.57
N LYS A 311 -11.19 -16.64 6.54
CA LYS A 311 -11.37 -15.19 6.60
C LYS A 311 -12.33 -14.77 5.49
N ILE A 312 -13.28 -13.94 5.87
CA ILE A 312 -14.16 -13.22 4.95
C ILE A 312 -13.60 -11.82 4.80
N HIS A 313 -13.31 -11.44 3.56
CA HIS A 313 -12.92 -10.10 3.18
C HIS A 313 -14.02 -9.48 2.34
N PHE A 314 -14.33 -8.22 2.60
CA PHE A 314 -15.17 -7.45 1.71
C PHE A 314 -14.62 -6.03 1.61
N GLY A 315 -14.85 -5.38 0.48
CA GLY A 315 -14.35 -4.04 0.25
C GLY A 315 -15.06 -3.37 -0.90
N LEU A 316 -15.11 -2.05 -0.82
CA LEU A 316 -15.59 -1.19 -1.88
C LEU A 316 -14.41 -0.36 -2.37
N THR A 317 -13.97 -0.61 -3.60
CA THR A 317 -12.99 0.25 -4.27
C THR A 317 -13.75 1.25 -5.13
N SER A 318 -13.75 2.50 -4.70
CA SER A 318 -14.39 3.55 -5.48
C SER A 318 -13.60 3.79 -6.78
N ARG A 319 -14.33 3.96 -7.89
CA ARG A 319 -13.76 4.12 -9.22
C ARG A 319 -13.70 5.59 -9.56
N PHE A 320 -12.53 6.11 -9.91
CA PHE A 320 -12.38 7.42 -10.52
C PHE A 320 -11.48 7.33 -11.73
#